data_AF-A0A086SZX1-F1
#
_entry.id   AF-A0A086SZX1-F1
#
_cell.length_a   1.000
_cell.length_b   1.000
_cell.length_c   1.000
_cell.angle_alpha   90.00
_cell.angle_beta   90.00
_cell.angle_gamma   90.00
#
_symmetry.space_group_name_H-M   'P 1'
#
loop_
_entity.id
_entity.type
_entity.pdbx_description
1 polymer ?
#
loop_
_entity_poly.entity_id
_entity_poly.type
_entity_poly.pdbx_seq_one_letter_code
_entity_poly.pdbx_strand_id
1 'polypeptide(L)'
;MPSAKRLESRWQQESAQFQQNMYRAPPPQDEELFEVWDLRNLRILLGIGAPELTWISRRDWCDEPTAFDISSRSMTNLQEAMKALNQLIHDLRLVEGHTSSRFLVQPPSRVSSDAKICLELEARPTLEDRGNVSTDPDNGPVVDSFVRQMGPIISAAAETLTGLGKNLQMRINFGRLNVRGKKKGIGSVFTYAEFENVMKAYSVQGARGGAYLGTKMPDTHRADAAIRCLLDPSWGACQEEDGTRGTASRCILTMSVQNYSEFAEVSTEIVDGRATGATTMRNPEPRPRLDWTIVAPDRHFDWNLRVSASDRVIDMSPDIQALIQGVSLHSQAINGEGFADLPKLAPLRPARLAKKVVETSLKNSRMLHIADGQYVAEVSVTQRWKGFDVTSPQEFTWGLEVYGVHWDEAVNSVGADGRRRDWGPRLVNIWPGSGTLEERLRPFFHCILEIQGVLDALDAEEDEEDEEDEEDEVGESSDLLI
;
A
#
# COMPACT_ATOMS: atom_id res chain seq x y z
N MET A 1 -34.40 20.64 10.19
CA MET A 1 -33.74 19.54 9.47
C MET A 1 -34.54 19.21 8.22
N PRO A 2 -33.98 19.24 7.00
CA PRO A 2 -34.72 18.83 5.81
C PRO A 2 -34.88 17.30 5.80
N SER A 3 -36.06 16.81 5.43
CA SER A 3 -36.36 15.37 5.37
C SER A 3 -35.61 14.67 4.23
N ALA A 4 -35.36 13.36 4.36
CA ALA A 4 -34.68 12.54 3.35
C ALA A 4 -35.29 12.68 1.95
N LYS A 5 -36.62 12.84 1.84
CA LYS A 5 -37.31 13.14 0.58
C LYS A 5 -36.95 14.51 -0.01
N ARG A 6 -36.68 15.54 0.81
CA ARG A 6 -36.21 16.86 0.33
C ARG A 6 -34.77 16.82 -0.15
N LEU A 7 -33.92 15.99 0.46
CA LEU A 7 -32.55 15.75 -0.01
C LEU A 7 -32.57 14.94 -1.32
N GLU A 8 -33.37 13.90 -1.41
CA GLU A 8 -33.48 13.08 -2.63
C GLU A 8 -34.13 13.83 -3.80
N SER A 9 -35.16 14.64 -3.55
CA SER A 9 -35.70 15.56 -4.55
C SER A 9 -34.70 16.65 -4.93
N ARG A 10 -33.89 17.16 -3.99
CA ARG A 10 -32.82 18.12 -4.28
C ARG A 10 -31.69 17.48 -5.09
N TRP A 11 -31.31 16.24 -4.81
CA TRP A 11 -30.32 15.47 -5.57
C TRP A 11 -30.84 15.07 -6.96
N GLN A 12 -32.12 14.72 -7.10
CA GLN A 12 -32.74 14.48 -8.39
C GLN A 12 -32.92 15.79 -9.18
N GLN A 13 -33.17 16.91 -8.52
CA GLN A 13 -33.29 18.23 -9.14
C GLN A 13 -31.91 18.81 -9.50
N GLU A 14 -30.87 18.57 -8.69
CA GLU A 14 -29.46 18.89 -8.96
C GLU A 14 -28.86 17.95 -10.02
N SER A 15 -29.29 16.68 -10.07
CA SER A 15 -28.89 15.70 -11.11
C SER A 15 -29.64 15.90 -12.44
N ALA A 16 -30.91 16.32 -12.38
CA ALA A 16 -31.67 16.74 -13.56
C ALA A 16 -31.20 18.12 -14.07
N GLN A 17 -30.86 19.06 -13.18
CA GLN A 17 -30.13 20.28 -13.54
C GLN A 17 -28.73 19.96 -14.07
N PHE A 18 -28.02 18.95 -13.56
CA PHE A 18 -26.72 18.48 -14.07
C PHE A 18 -26.84 17.89 -15.48
N GLN A 19 -27.90 17.12 -15.79
CA GLN A 19 -28.16 16.64 -17.15
C GLN A 19 -28.72 17.72 -18.09
N GLN A 20 -29.42 18.73 -17.56
CA GLN A 20 -29.88 19.91 -18.32
C GLN A 20 -28.78 20.97 -18.54
N ASN A 21 -27.80 21.08 -17.62
CA ASN A 21 -26.73 22.09 -17.64
C ASN A 21 -25.40 21.56 -18.21
N MET A 22 -25.22 20.24 -18.34
CA MET A 22 -24.27 19.72 -19.33
C MET A 22 -24.85 20.03 -20.71
N TYR A 23 -24.35 21.09 -21.34
CA TYR A 23 -24.69 21.34 -22.74
C TYR A 23 -24.10 20.21 -23.60
N ARG A 24 -24.96 19.26 -23.98
CA ARG A 24 -24.63 18.12 -24.87
C ARG A 24 -24.83 18.44 -26.35
N ALA A 25 -25.13 19.69 -26.69
CA ALA A 25 -25.14 20.12 -28.07
C ALA A 25 -23.69 20.42 -28.51
N PRO A 26 -23.35 20.11 -29.78
CA PRO A 26 -22.07 20.51 -30.33
C PRO A 26 -21.89 22.03 -30.20
N PRO A 27 -20.66 22.54 -30.01
CA PRO A 27 -20.40 23.97 -29.99
C PRO A 27 -20.93 24.62 -31.29
N PRO A 28 -21.48 25.84 -31.25
CA PRO A 28 -21.88 26.56 -32.46
C PRO A 28 -20.73 26.66 -33.46
N GLN A 29 -21.02 26.58 -34.76
CA GLN A 29 -20.02 26.48 -35.84
C GLN A 29 -19.06 27.68 -35.95
N ASP A 30 -19.31 28.77 -35.21
CA ASP A 30 -18.64 30.06 -35.36
C ASP A 30 -17.73 30.44 -34.16
N GLU A 31 -17.38 29.51 -33.27
CA GLU A 31 -16.65 29.81 -32.02
C GLU A 31 -15.20 29.26 -32.01
N GLU A 32 -14.28 29.99 -31.36
CA GLU A 32 -12.86 29.62 -31.26
C GLU A 32 -12.66 28.38 -30.39
N LEU A 33 -12.10 27.32 -31.00
CA LEU A 33 -11.90 26.00 -30.40
C LEU A 33 -10.44 25.82 -29.98
N PHE A 34 -10.21 25.36 -28.75
CA PHE A 34 -8.90 24.86 -28.31
C PHE A 34 -9.06 23.42 -27.80
N GLU A 35 -8.28 22.50 -28.38
CA GLU A 35 -8.26 21.08 -28.01
C GLU A 35 -7.13 20.82 -27.02
N VAL A 36 -7.44 20.19 -25.88
CA VAL A 36 -6.45 19.76 -24.88
C VAL A 36 -6.42 18.24 -24.79
N TRP A 37 -5.22 17.67 -24.80
CA TRP A 37 -4.98 16.23 -24.86
C TRP A 37 -4.54 15.66 -23.49
N ASP A 38 -5.02 14.45 -23.16
CA ASP A 38 -4.56 13.54 -22.10
C ASP A 38 -4.86 13.96 -20.63
N LEU A 39 -6.13 13.86 -20.21
CA LEU A 39 -6.48 13.79 -18.77
C LEU A 39 -7.38 12.60 -18.47
N ARG A 40 -6.86 11.65 -17.70
CA ARG A 40 -7.54 10.37 -17.39
C ARG A 40 -8.46 10.41 -16.17
N ASN A 41 -8.54 11.54 -15.46
CA ASN A 41 -9.37 11.68 -14.26
C ASN A 41 -10.23 12.96 -14.28
N LEU A 42 -11.50 12.80 -14.63
CA LEU A 42 -12.48 13.87 -14.89
C LEU A 42 -13.11 14.50 -13.64
N ARG A 43 -13.07 13.87 -12.46
CA ARG A 43 -13.82 14.35 -11.28
C ARG A 43 -13.26 15.64 -10.66
N ILE A 44 -12.03 16.02 -10.98
CA ILE A 44 -11.31 17.13 -10.34
C ILE A 44 -11.55 18.47 -11.09
N LEU A 45 -12.02 18.43 -12.34
CA LEU A 45 -12.30 19.61 -13.16
C LEU A 45 -13.57 20.37 -12.74
N LEU A 46 -14.37 19.81 -11.83
CA LEU A 46 -15.66 20.36 -11.36
C LEU A 46 -15.51 21.55 -10.39
N GLY A 47 -14.29 21.87 -9.96
CA GLY A 47 -13.99 23.01 -9.10
C GLY A 47 -13.64 24.30 -9.85
N ILE A 48 -13.57 24.28 -11.19
CA ILE A 48 -13.43 25.50 -11.98
C ILE A 48 -14.73 26.26 -11.78
N GLY A 49 -14.69 27.32 -10.99
CA GLY A 49 -15.77 28.31 -10.91
C GLY A 49 -15.93 28.94 -12.28
N ALA A 50 -16.65 28.25 -13.17
CA ALA A 50 -16.94 28.75 -14.49
C ALA A 50 -18.03 29.83 -14.33
N PRO A 51 -17.77 31.10 -14.69
CA PRO A 51 -18.86 31.99 -15.04
C PRO A 51 -19.69 31.32 -16.14
N GLU A 52 -20.99 31.64 -16.22
CA GLU A 52 -22.08 31.01 -16.99
C GLU A 52 -21.86 30.87 -18.53
N LEU A 53 -20.63 31.01 -19.04
CA LEU A 53 -20.25 31.22 -20.43
C LEU A 53 -19.07 30.35 -20.90
N THR A 54 -18.73 29.26 -20.20
CA THR A 54 -17.66 28.33 -20.60
C THR A 54 -18.21 26.91 -20.72
N TRP A 55 -17.97 26.25 -21.85
CA TRP A 55 -18.42 24.90 -22.15
C TRP A 55 -17.22 23.96 -22.20
N ILE A 56 -17.32 22.82 -21.53
CA ILE A 56 -16.31 21.75 -21.57
C ILE A 56 -17.00 20.49 -22.07
N SER A 57 -16.55 19.94 -23.20
CA SER A 57 -17.07 18.68 -23.74
C SER A 57 -15.96 17.64 -23.88
N ARG A 58 -16.32 16.37 -23.61
CA ARG A 58 -15.42 15.22 -23.69
C ARG A 58 -15.59 14.57 -25.06
N ARG A 59 -14.49 14.35 -25.78
CA ARG A 59 -14.50 13.55 -27.00
C ARG A 59 -14.07 12.13 -26.65
N ASP A 60 -15.02 11.20 -26.57
CA ASP A 60 -14.75 9.78 -26.38
C ASP A 60 -14.50 9.12 -27.73
N TRP A 61 -13.23 8.93 -28.08
CA TRP A 61 -12.84 8.08 -29.20
C TRP A 61 -12.31 6.78 -28.61
N CYS A 62 -12.90 5.66 -29.03
CA CYS A 62 -12.40 4.34 -28.68
C CYS A 62 -10.93 4.25 -29.15
N ASP A 63 -10.02 4.06 -28.18
CA ASP A 63 -8.60 3.78 -28.34
C ASP A 63 -7.60 4.97 -28.38
N GLU A 64 -8.01 6.22 -28.12
CA GLU A 64 -7.11 7.39 -28.04
C GLU A 64 -7.22 8.17 -26.70
N PRO A 65 -6.20 8.96 -26.29
CA PRO A 65 -6.21 9.71 -25.03
C PRO A 65 -7.41 10.65 -24.93
N THR A 66 -8.02 10.73 -23.74
CA THR A 66 -9.17 11.61 -23.46
C THR A 66 -8.87 13.05 -23.86
N ALA A 67 -9.60 13.57 -24.85
CA ALA A 67 -9.51 14.95 -25.31
C ALA A 67 -10.62 15.82 -24.72
N PHE A 68 -10.28 17.07 -24.41
CA PHE A 68 -11.17 18.09 -23.87
C PHE A 68 -11.31 19.24 -24.85
N ASP A 69 -12.56 19.54 -25.21
CA ASP A 69 -12.90 20.73 -25.95
C ASP A 69 -13.38 21.79 -24.94
N ILE A 70 -12.67 22.92 -24.86
CA ILE A 70 -13.07 24.06 -24.04
C ILE A 70 -13.49 25.20 -24.98
N SER A 71 -14.69 25.70 -24.80
CA SER A 71 -15.27 26.78 -25.62
C SER A 71 -15.79 27.89 -24.73
N SER A 72 -15.66 29.14 -25.16
CA SER A 72 -16.27 30.29 -24.49
C SER A 72 -16.53 31.41 -25.50
N ARG A 73 -17.57 32.22 -25.23
CA ARG A 73 -17.89 33.42 -26.02
C ARG A 73 -16.91 34.58 -25.81
N SER A 74 -16.01 34.46 -24.83
CA SER A 74 -15.03 35.47 -24.48
C SER A 74 -13.65 34.84 -24.41
N MET A 75 -12.72 35.38 -25.20
CA MET A 75 -11.29 35.02 -25.13
C MET A 75 -10.74 35.17 -23.70
N THR A 76 -11.20 36.17 -22.94
CA THR A 76 -10.79 36.36 -21.54
C THR A 76 -11.20 35.18 -20.64
N ASN A 77 -12.43 34.70 -20.79
CA ASN A 77 -12.94 33.57 -20.01
C ASN A 77 -12.23 32.27 -20.40
N LEU A 78 -11.94 32.10 -21.69
CA LEU A 78 -11.17 30.97 -22.19
C LEU A 78 -9.74 30.97 -21.63
N GLN A 79 -9.08 32.13 -21.59
CA GLN A 79 -7.77 32.29 -21.00
C GLN A 79 -7.76 32.00 -19.49
N GLU A 80 -8.80 32.41 -18.76
CA GLU A 80 -8.95 32.09 -17.33
C GLU A 80 -9.20 30.60 -17.10
N ALA A 81 -10.06 29.96 -17.90
CA ALA A 81 -10.30 28.52 -17.85
C ALA A 81 -9.03 27.72 -18.16
N MET A 82 -8.26 28.14 -19.17
CA MET A 82 -6.98 27.51 -19.52
C MET A 82 -5.92 27.72 -18.44
N LYS A 83 -5.87 28.91 -17.79
CA LYS A 83 -5.00 29.14 -16.63
C LYS A 83 -5.37 28.24 -15.45
N ALA A 84 -6.66 28.11 -15.15
CA ALA A 84 -7.14 27.21 -14.09
C ALA A 84 -6.83 25.74 -14.40
N LEU A 85 -7.01 25.32 -15.66
CA LEU A 85 -6.65 23.97 -16.10
C LEU A 85 -5.15 23.72 -16.01
N ASN A 86 -4.32 24.65 -16.50
CA ASN A 86 -2.87 24.54 -16.41
C ASN A 86 -2.40 24.53 -14.96
N GLN A 87 -3.01 25.33 -14.08
CA GLN A 87 -2.75 25.29 -12.65
C GLN A 87 -3.14 23.93 -12.07
N LEU A 88 -4.29 23.38 -12.47
CA LEU A 88 -4.70 22.05 -12.02
C LEU A 88 -3.77 20.95 -12.52
N ILE A 89 -3.35 20.97 -13.79
CA ILE A 89 -2.38 20.03 -14.35
C ILE A 89 -1.05 20.17 -13.62
N HIS A 90 -0.63 21.40 -13.36
CA HIS A 90 0.57 21.70 -12.58
C HIS A 90 0.44 21.15 -11.15
N ASP A 91 -0.68 21.37 -10.47
CA ASP A 91 -0.93 20.87 -9.12
C ASP A 91 -1.01 19.34 -9.11
N LEU A 92 -1.61 18.72 -10.14
CA LEU A 92 -1.62 17.26 -10.33
C LEU A 92 -0.21 16.72 -10.55
N ARG A 93 0.62 17.39 -11.36
CA ARG A 93 2.03 17.04 -11.57
C ARG A 93 2.87 17.24 -10.30
N LEU A 94 2.60 18.28 -9.53
CA LEU A 94 3.24 18.51 -8.23
C LEU A 94 2.83 17.43 -7.23
N VAL A 95 1.54 17.09 -7.18
CA VAL A 95 1.02 15.99 -6.36
C VAL A 95 1.75 14.73 -6.76
N GLU A 96 1.75 14.36 -8.04
CA GLU A 96 2.40 13.16 -8.55
C GLU A 96 3.93 13.13 -8.31
N GLY A 97 4.64 14.25 -8.42
CA GLY A 97 6.10 14.32 -8.19
C GLY A 97 6.52 14.14 -6.72
N HIS A 98 5.65 14.50 -5.77
CA HIS A 98 5.89 14.32 -4.32
C HIS A 98 5.27 13.03 -3.76
N THR A 99 4.28 12.45 -4.47
CA THR A 99 3.57 11.20 -4.13
C THR A 99 4.07 9.96 -4.90
N SER A 100 5.12 10.11 -5.72
CA SER A 100 5.60 9.06 -6.62
C SER A 100 6.21 7.87 -5.88
N SER A 101 6.21 6.71 -6.55
CA SER A 101 7.07 5.59 -6.18
C SER A 101 8.52 6.04 -6.15
N ARG A 102 9.25 5.68 -5.10
CA ARG A 102 10.68 5.98 -4.95
C ARG A 102 11.42 4.75 -4.48
N PHE A 103 12.65 4.60 -4.93
CA PHE A 103 13.58 3.58 -4.48
C PHE A 103 14.77 4.28 -3.84
N LEU A 104 15.02 3.96 -2.58
CA LEU A 104 16.21 4.37 -1.84
C LEU A 104 17.01 3.12 -1.52
N VAL A 105 18.34 3.24 -1.50
CA VAL A 105 19.23 2.15 -1.12
C VAL A 105 19.66 2.38 0.32
N GLN A 106 19.42 1.38 1.16
CA GLN A 106 19.93 1.34 2.53
C GLN A 106 21.47 1.34 2.48
N PRO A 107 22.14 2.24 3.22
CA PRO A 107 23.59 2.16 3.39
C PRO A 107 23.99 0.77 3.92
N PRO A 108 25.17 0.27 3.54
CA PRO A 108 25.64 -1.01 4.05
C PRO A 108 25.74 -0.94 5.58
N SER A 109 25.17 -1.95 6.23
CA SER A 109 25.14 -2.12 7.70
C SER A 109 25.99 -3.29 8.17
N ARG A 110 26.20 -4.29 7.30
CA ARG A 110 26.96 -5.51 7.61
C ARG A 110 28.24 -5.70 6.79
N VAL A 111 28.47 -4.84 5.80
CA VAL A 111 29.59 -4.95 4.86
C VAL A 111 30.29 -3.62 4.63
N SER A 112 31.47 -3.67 4.02
CA SER A 112 32.19 -2.49 3.59
C SER A 112 31.50 -1.80 2.40
N SER A 113 31.72 -0.50 2.25
CA SER A 113 31.08 0.30 1.20
C SER A 113 31.49 -0.05 -0.23
N ASP A 114 32.61 -0.75 -0.40
CA ASP A 114 33.13 -1.26 -1.67
C ASP A 114 32.56 -2.62 -2.07
N ALA A 115 31.74 -3.24 -1.20
CA ALA A 115 31.03 -4.47 -1.49
C ALA A 115 30.22 -4.35 -2.80
N LYS A 116 30.18 -5.47 -3.52
CA LYS A 116 29.55 -5.57 -4.84
C LYS A 116 28.15 -6.14 -4.70
N ILE A 117 27.20 -5.50 -5.37
CA ILE A 117 25.80 -5.87 -5.41
C ILE A 117 25.52 -6.47 -6.79
N CYS A 118 25.08 -7.72 -6.78
CA CYS A 118 24.54 -8.42 -7.93
C CYS A 118 23.06 -8.09 -8.08
N LEU A 119 22.69 -7.61 -9.26
CA LEU A 119 21.33 -7.40 -9.69
C LEU A 119 21.03 -8.40 -10.80
N GLU A 120 20.06 -9.27 -10.60
CA GLU A 120 19.53 -10.18 -11.62
C GLU A 120 18.06 -9.91 -11.89
N LEU A 121 17.54 -10.39 -13.02
CA LEU A 121 16.12 -10.18 -13.36
C LEU A 121 15.25 -11.18 -12.61
N GLU A 122 14.08 -10.74 -12.16
CA GLU A 122 13.13 -11.53 -11.35
C GLU A 122 13.69 -12.08 -10.03
N ALA A 123 14.91 -11.67 -9.68
CA ALA A 123 15.58 -12.01 -8.44
C ALA A 123 15.79 -10.75 -7.60
N ARG A 124 15.98 -10.97 -6.30
CA ARG A 124 16.32 -9.91 -5.36
C ARG A 124 17.78 -9.50 -5.54
N PRO A 125 18.13 -8.20 -5.47
CA PRO A 125 19.52 -7.78 -5.42
C PRO A 125 20.21 -8.30 -4.17
N THR A 126 21.40 -8.88 -4.32
CA THR A 126 22.18 -9.49 -3.23
C THR A 126 23.65 -9.09 -3.35
N LEU A 127 24.43 -9.34 -2.30
CA LEU A 127 25.87 -9.18 -2.36
C LEU A 127 26.53 -10.30 -3.18
N GLU A 128 27.58 -9.97 -3.93
CA GLU A 128 28.38 -10.92 -4.73
C GLU A 128 29.20 -11.86 -3.84
N ASP A 129 29.73 -11.35 -2.73
CA ASP A 129 30.49 -12.10 -1.73
C ASP A 129 29.79 -12.01 -0.37
N ARG A 130 29.09 -13.09 0.00
CA ARG A 130 28.39 -13.21 1.30
C ARG A 130 29.33 -13.57 2.44
N GLY A 131 30.55 -14.04 2.17
CA GLY A 131 31.46 -14.57 3.20
C GLY A 131 32.04 -13.51 4.16
N ASN A 132 31.84 -12.22 3.86
CA ASN A 132 32.36 -11.09 4.65
C ASN A 132 31.24 -10.29 5.35
N VAL A 133 30.06 -10.87 5.54
CA VAL A 133 28.91 -10.21 6.17
C VAL A 133 29.04 -10.30 7.70
N SER A 134 29.11 -9.16 8.38
CA SER A 134 29.06 -9.09 9.85
C SER A 134 27.73 -9.62 10.39
N THR A 135 27.79 -10.40 11.47
CA THR A 135 26.60 -10.87 12.20
C THR A 135 25.92 -9.74 12.98
N ASP A 136 26.69 -8.74 13.42
CA ASP A 136 26.18 -7.57 14.13
C ASP A 136 26.12 -6.35 13.18
N PRO A 137 24.93 -5.84 12.84
CA PRO A 137 24.79 -4.69 11.96
C PRO A 137 24.99 -3.35 12.67
N ASP A 138 25.78 -2.46 12.08
CA ASP A 138 25.85 -1.06 12.52
C ASP A 138 24.66 -0.25 11.95
N ASN A 139 23.56 -0.24 12.69
CA ASN A 139 22.33 0.47 12.30
C ASN A 139 22.43 2.00 12.51
N GLY A 140 23.39 2.51 13.27
CA GLY A 140 23.49 3.94 13.59
C GLY A 140 23.61 4.83 12.35
N PRO A 141 24.61 4.60 11.48
CA PRO A 141 24.79 5.32 10.22
C PRO A 141 23.60 5.17 9.26
N VAL A 142 22.92 4.01 9.27
CA VAL A 142 21.73 3.76 8.46
C VAL A 142 20.58 4.67 8.88
N VAL A 143 20.29 4.73 10.18
CA VAL A 143 19.25 5.60 10.74
C VAL A 143 19.55 7.07 10.44
N ASP A 144 20.79 7.52 10.64
CA ASP A 144 21.21 8.90 10.32
C ASP A 144 20.97 9.23 8.84
N SER A 145 21.27 8.27 7.95
CA SER A 145 21.05 8.41 6.53
C SER A 145 19.57 8.52 6.20
N PHE A 146 18.70 7.68 6.79
CA PHE A 146 17.26 7.75 6.57
C PHE A 146 16.64 9.05 7.10
N VAL A 147 17.02 9.51 8.29
CA VAL A 147 16.53 10.79 8.83
C VAL A 147 16.87 11.94 7.89
N ARG A 148 18.13 12.00 7.43
CA ARG A 148 18.62 13.05 6.51
C ARG A 148 17.96 13.00 5.14
N GLN A 149 17.76 11.79 4.59
CA GLN A 149 17.19 11.63 3.24
C GLN A 149 15.67 11.75 3.24
N MET A 150 14.98 11.07 4.16
CA MET A 150 13.53 10.97 4.18
C MET A 150 12.85 12.14 4.90
N GLY A 151 13.45 12.73 5.95
CA GLY A 151 12.82 13.79 6.75
C GLY A 151 12.28 14.98 5.92
N PRO A 152 13.08 15.59 5.02
CA PRO A 152 12.61 16.65 4.13
C PRO A 152 11.51 16.19 3.18
N ILE A 153 11.60 14.94 2.69
CA ILE A 153 10.65 14.39 1.73
C ILE A 153 9.31 14.08 2.40
N ILE A 154 9.32 13.51 3.61
CA ILE A 154 8.11 13.24 4.41
C ILE A 154 7.34 14.55 4.63
N SER A 155 8.04 15.62 4.95
CA SER A 155 7.44 16.94 5.16
C SER A 155 6.73 17.45 3.89
N ALA A 156 7.39 17.39 2.73
CA ALA A 156 6.79 17.81 1.46
C ALA A 156 5.62 16.91 1.02
N ALA A 157 5.74 15.58 1.23
CA ALA A 157 4.67 14.64 0.93
C ALA A 157 3.45 14.87 1.83
N ALA A 158 3.65 15.19 3.11
CA ALA A 158 2.56 15.47 4.04
C ALA A 158 1.72 16.69 3.63
N GLU A 159 2.35 17.76 3.15
CA GLU A 159 1.63 18.93 2.62
C GLU A 159 0.70 18.56 1.46
N THR A 160 1.14 17.61 0.63
CA THR A 160 0.36 17.11 -0.50
C THR A 160 -0.78 16.19 -0.03
N LEU A 161 -0.47 15.22 0.85
CA LEU A 161 -1.41 14.20 1.32
C LEU A 161 -2.52 14.78 2.20
N THR A 162 -2.23 15.83 2.99
CA THR A 162 -3.21 16.52 3.85
C THR A 162 -4.29 17.26 3.06
N GLY A 163 -4.01 17.61 1.80
CA GLY A 163 -4.97 18.24 0.87
C GLY A 163 -5.89 17.25 0.14
N LEU A 164 -5.66 15.94 0.25
CA LEU A 164 -6.44 14.94 -0.49
C LEU A 164 -7.82 14.70 0.14
N GLY A 165 -8.90 14.83 -0.64
CA GLY A 165 -10.26 14.48 -0.20
C GLY A 165 -10.57 12.97 -0.13
N LYS A 166 -9.57 12.11 0.07
CA LYS A 166 -9.65 10.63 0.01
C LYS A 166 -9.18 10.01 1.32
N ASN A 167 -9.83 9.00 1.87
CA ASN A 167 -9.33 8.31 3.06
C ASN A 167 -7.93 7.73 2.81
N LEU A 168 -7.00 8.04 3.71
CA LEU A 168 -5.62 7.59 3.62
C LEU A 168 -5.36 6.44 4.59
N GLN A 169 -4.45 5.56 4.22
CA GLN A 169 -3.94 4.49 5.08
C GLN A 169 -2.42 4.41 4.92
N MET A 170 -1.70 4.59 6.02
CA MET A 170 -0.23 4.54 6.05
C MET A 170 0.23 3.21 6.63
N ARG A 171 1.14 2.50 5.97
CA ARG A 171 1.70 1.22 6.40
C ARG A 171 3.18 1.13 6.02
N ILE A 172 3.97 0.46 6.87
CA ILE A 172 5.27 -0.10 6.48
C ILE A 172 5.03 -1.54 6.07
N ASN A 173 5.55 -1.96 4.91
CA ASN A 173 5.43 -3.35 4.47
C ASN A 173 6.81 -3.93 4.29
N PHE A 174 7.01 -5.17 4.73
CA PHE A 174 8.23 -5.94 4.48
C PHE A 174 8.02 -6.87 3.28
N GLY A 175 9.09 -7.13 2.54
CA GLY A 175 9.03 -7.99 1.36
C GLY A 175 10.38 -8.12 0.69
N ARG A 176 10.37 -8.58 -0.56
CA ARG A 176 11.58 -8.73 -1.38
C ARG A 176 11.45 -7.90 -2.66
N LEU A 177 12.45 -7.08 -2.95
CA LEU A 177 12.49 -6.32 -4.20
C LEU A 177 12.62 -7.31 -5.36
N ASN A 178 11.78 -7.17 -6.38
CA ASN A 178 11.92 -7.89 -7.63
C ASN A 178 12.11 -6.88 -8.76
N VAL A 179 13.16 -7.11 -9.57
CA VAL A 179 13.47 -6.29 -10.75
C VAL A 179 13.14 -7.08 -12.02
N ARG A 180 12.00 -6.78 -12.64
CA ARG A 180 11.51 -7.43 -13.88
C ARG A 180 12.21 -6.97 -15.16
N GLY A 181 12.82 -5.79 -15.14
CA GLY A 181 13.37 -5.23 -16.36
C GLY A 181 14.47 -4.22 -16.12
N LYS A 182 15.64 -4.44 -16.73
CA LYS A 182 16.78 -3.52 -16.73
C LYS A 182 16.76 -2.61 -17.94
N LYS A 183 17.25 -1.38 -17.80
CA LYS A 183 17.55 -0.54 -18.98
C LYS A 183 18.73 -1.15 -19.74
N LYS A 184 18.68 -1.05 -21.07
CA LYS A 184 19.71 -1.57 -21.98
C LYS A 184 21.07 -0.94 -21.64
N GLY A 185 22.11 -1.77 -21.48
CA GLY A 185 23.47 -1.32 -21.17
C GLY A 185 23.79 -1.17 -19.68
N ILE A 186 22.84 -1.43 -18.79
CA ILE A 186 23.11 -1.57 -17.34
C ILE A 186 23.70 -2.97 -17.09
N GLY A 187 24.83 -3.03 -16.37
CA GLY A 187 25.49 -4.28 -15.99
C GLY A 187 24.70 -5.14 -14.99
N SER A 188 25.35 -6.15 -14.42
CA SER A 188 24.79 -6.99 -13.34
C SER A 188 25.41 -6.71 -11.98
N VAL A 189 26.63 -6.17 -11.93
CA VAL A 189 27.38 -5.97 -10.68
C VAL A 189 27.65 -4.48 -10.47
N PHE A 190 27.41 -4.00 -9.25
CA PHE A 190 27.47 -2.58 -8.90
C PHE A 190 28.14 -2.38 -7.54
N THR A 191 28.85 -1.27 -7.36
CA THR A 191 29.07 -0.72 -6.01
C THR A 191 27.76 -0.15 -5.44
N TYR A 192 27.68 0.08 -4.13
CA TYR A 192 26.51 0.73 -3.50
C TYR A 192 26.16 2.07 -4.15
N ALA A 193 27.14 2.92 -4.46
CA ALA A 193 26.91 4.21 -5.10
C ALA A 193 26.36 4.08 -6.53
N GLU A 194 26.87 3.13 -7.32
CA GLU A 194 26.34 2.84 -8.66
C GLU A 194 24.94 2.26 -8.59
N PHE A 195 24.70 1.35 -7.64
CA PHE A 195 23.41 0.72 -7.42
C PHE A 195 22.34 1.74 -7.01
N GLU A 196 22.68 2.70 -6.14
CA GLU A 196 21.79 3.80 -5.77
C GLU A 196 21.36 4.62 -7.00
N ASN A 197 22.27 4.87 -7.95
CA ASN A 197 21.94 5.56 -9.20
C ASN A 197 21.03 4.73 -10.10
N VAL A 198 21.24 3.40 -10.16
CA VAL A 198 20.35 2.47 -10.88
C VAL A 198 18.95 2.49 -10.26
N MET A 199 18.84 2.44 -8.93
CA MET A 199 17.56 2.45 -8.24
C MET A 199 16.79 3.76 -8.38
N LYS A 200 17.50 4.91 -8.34
CA LYS A 200 16.90 6.21 -8.67
C LYS A 200 16.27 6.24 -10.06
N ALA A 201 16.84 5.51 -11.02
CA ALA A 201 16.31 5.46 -12.38
C ALA A 201 14.94 4.74 -12.49
N TYR A 202 14.58 3.90 -11.51
CA TYR A 202 13.24 3.30 -11.37
C TYR A 202 12.25 4.22 -10.65
N SER A 203 12.71 5.30 -10.01
CA SER A 203 11.87 6.27 -9.29
C SER A 203 11.24 7.33 -10.19
N VAL A 204 11.69 7.46 -11.45
CA VAL A 204 11.20 8.49 -12.39
C VAL A 204 9.87 8.05 -13.02
N GLN A 205 8.83 8.87 -12.83
CA GLN A 205 7.47 8.67 -13.35
C GLN A 205 7.46 8.24 -14.82
N GLY A 206 6.71 7.18 -15.12
CA GLY A 206 6.47 6.72 -16.49
C GLY A 206 7.46 5.66 -17.00
N ALA A 207 8.50 5.30 -16.25
CA ALA A 207 9.25 4.09 -16.54
C ALA A 207 8.33 2.88 -16.33
N ARG A 208 7.94 2.24 -17.44
CA ARG A 208 7.27 0.94 -17.50
C ARG A 208 7.79 0.05 -16.37
N GLY A 209 6.94 -0.27 -15.40
CA GLY A 209 7.29 -0.94 -14.15
C GLY A 209 8.33 -2.03 -14.36
N GLY A 210 9.54 -1.79 -13.83
CA GLY A 210 10.67 -2.70 -13.93
C GLY A 210 11.19 -3.14 -12.57
N ALA A 211 10.71 -2.53 -11.48
CA ALA A 211 11.00 -2.93 -10.12
C ALA A 211 9.76 -2.75 -9.23
N TYR A 212 9.53 -3.65 -8.29
CA TYR A 212 8.46 -3.55 -7.29
C TYR A 212 8.83 -4.34 -6.04
N LEU A 213 8.23 -3.98 -4.90
CA LEU A 213 8.35 -4.75 -3.67
C LEU A 213 7.28 -5.85 -3.64
N GLY A 214 7.69 -7.12 -3.63
CA GLY A 214 6.82 -8.25 -3.38
C GLY A 214 6.60 -8.45 -1.89
N THR A 215 5.45 -8.01 -1.37
CA THR A 215 5.09 -8.11 0.06
C THR A 215 4.28 -9.35 0.42
N LYS A 216 3.91 -10.14 -0.59
CA LYS A 216 3.19 -11.41 -0.44
C LYS A 216 4.16 -12.55 -0.73
N MET A 217 4.46 -13.34 0.28
CA MET A 217 5.44 -14.43 0.20
C MET A 217 4.70 -15.76 0.22
N PRO A 218 5.03 -16.72 -0.66
CA PRO A 218 4.25 -17.94 -0.83
C PRO A 218 4.35 -18.89 0.38
N ASP A 219 5.43 -18.78 1.14
CA ASP A 219 5.81 -19.81 2.08
C ASP A 219 5.24 -19.61 3.50
N THR A 220 4.01 -20.06 3.72
CA THR A 220 3.23 -19.66 4.91
C THR A 220 3.72 -20.22 6.24
N HIS A 221 4.53 -21.27 6.25
CA HIS A 221 5.05 -21.81 7.52
C HIS A 221 5.99 -20.81 8.21
N ARG A 222 6.64 -19.93 7.42
CA ARG A 222 7.48 -18.84 7.91
C ARG A 222 6.72 -17.79 8.71
N ALA A 223 5.40 -17.71 8.57
CA ALA A 223 4.60 -16.77 9.35
C ALA A 223 4.63 -17.10 10.85
N ASP A 224 4.55 -18.39 11.22
CA ASP A 224 4.63 -18.82 12.61
C ASP A 224 6.06 -18.67 13.17
N ALA A 225 7.07 -18.95 12.35
CA ALA A 225 8.46 -18.72 12.70
C ALA A 225 8.75 -17.21 12.93
N ALA A 226 8.26 -16.34 12.03
CA ALA A 226 8.37 -14.89 12.20
C ALA A 226 7.72 -14.39 13.51
N ILE A 227 6.56 -14.93 13.91
CA ILE A 227 5.95 -14.61 15.21
C ILE A 227 6.86 -15.02 16.37
N ARG A 228 7.41 -16.24 16.34
CA ARG A 228 8.32 -16.74 17.37
C ARG A 228 9.55 -15.84 17.49
N CYS A 229 10.21 -15.50 16.38
CA CYS A 229 11.39 -14.62 16.38
C CYS A 229 11.05 -13.21 16.88
N LEU A 230 9.90 -12.65 16.49
CA LEU A 230 9.48 -11.30 16.94
C LEU A 230 9.15 -11.24 18.44
N LEU A 231 8.63 -12.34 19.00
CA LEU A 231 8.30 -12.44 20.43
C LEU A 231 9.48 -12.87 21.30
N ASP A 232 10.59 -13.32 20.70
CA ASP A 232 11.75 -13.77 21.47
C ASP A 232 12.36 -12.57 22.23
N PRO A 233 12.41 -12.64 23.58
CA PRO A 233 12.98 -11.59 24.42
C PRO A 233 14.45 -11.27 24.10
N SER A 234 15.18 -12.19 23.48
CA SER A 234 16.58 -11.99 23.08
C SER A 234 16.72 -10.87 22.03
N TRP A 235 15.71 -10.71 21.18
CA TRP A 235 15.64 -9.68 20.15
C TRP A 235 14.93 -8.41 20.62
N GLY A 236 14.05 -8.52 21.62
CA GLY A 236 13.39 -7.37 22.27
C GLY A 236 12.47 -6.54 21.38
N ALA A 237 12.13 -7.02 20.17
CA ALA A 237 11.37 -6.27 19.17
C ALA A 237 9.88 -6.14 19.52
N CYS A 238 9.26 -7.18 20.07
CA CYS A 238 7.86 -7.17 20.51
C CYS A 238 7.72 -7.74 21.94
N GLN A 239 6.67 -7.32 22.65
CA GLN A 239 6.34 -7.82 23.98
C GLN A 239 5.00 -8.54 23.97
N GLU A 240 4.91 -9.69 24.67
CA GLU A 240 3.63 -10.25 25.07
C GLU A 240 3.08 -9.44 26.25
N GLU A 241 1.86 -8.92 26.14
CA GLU A 241 1.20 -8.27 27.28
C GLU A 241 0.87 -9.31 28.36
N ASP A 242 1.43 -9.09 29.56
CA ASP A 242 1.22 -9.77 30.85
C ASP A 242 0.06 -10.79 30.87
N GLY A 243 0.37 -12.06 30.56
CA GLY A 243 -0.45 -13.24 30.90
C GLY A 243 -1.84 -13.31 30.26
N THR A 244 -2.19 -12.41 29.34
CA THR A 244 -3.52 -12.32 28.73
C THR A 244 -3.42 -12.55 27.22
N ARG A 245 -2.98 -13.75 26.79
CA ARG A 245 -2.89 -14.14 25.36
C ARG A 245 -2.38 -12.99 24.46
N GLY A 246 -1.10 -12.64 24.62
CA GLY A 246 -0.42 -11.45 24.07
C GLY A 246 -0.36 -11.29 22.56
N THR A 247 -1.25 -11.92 21.78
CA THR A 247 -1.39 -11.72 20.34
C THR A 247 -2.87 -11.53 20.01
N ALA A 248 -3.26 -10.31 19.67
CA ALA A 248 -4.61 -10.07 19.19
C ALA A 248 -4.76 -10.72 17.80
N SER A 249 -5.72 -11.63 17.69
CA SER A 249 -6.01 -12.34 16.45
C SER A 249 -7.09 -11.60 15.68
N ARG A 250 -6.85 -11.37 14.39
CA ARG A 250 -7.78 -10.64 13.52
C ARG A 250 -8.05 -11.44 12.25
N CYS A 251 -9.31 -11.52 11.84
CA CYS A 251 -9.70 -12.19 10.61
C CYS A 251 -10.49 -11.20 9.74
N ILE A 252 -9.98 -10.90 8.55
CA ILE A 252 -10.57 -9.95 7.60
C ILE A 252 -10.91 -10.68 6.31
N LEU A 253 -12.20 -10.72 6.00
CA LEU A 253 -12.66 -11.12 4.67
C LEU A 253 -12.71 -9.89 3.78
N THR A 254 -12.04 -9.97 2.63
CA THR A 254 -12.11 -8.95 1.56
C THR A 254 -12.67 -9.56 0.29
N MET A 255 -13.64 -8.89 -0.32
CA MET A 255 -14.19 -9.25 -1.63
C MET A 255 -14.05 -8.09 -2.59
N SER A 256 -13.50 -8.36 -3.78
CA SER A 256 -13.39 -7.37 -4.87
C SER A 256 -14.56 -7.55 -5.83
N VAL A 257 -15.43 -6.55 -5.93
CA VAL A 257 -16.67 -6.60 -6.73
C VAL A 257 -16.63 -5.63 -7.92
N GLN A 258 -16.96 -6.13 -9.11
CA GLN A 258 -17.00 -5.34 -10.36
C GLN A 258 -18.32 -4.55 -10.48
N ASN A 259 -18.25 -3.30 -10.99
CA ASN A 259 -19.35 -2.38 -11.39
C ASN A 259 -19.81 -1.28 -10.39
N TYR A 260 -19.03 -0.92 -9.37
CA TYR A 260 -19.24 0.33 -8.62
C TYR A 260 -18.17 1.36 -9.00
N SER A 261 -18.35 1.98 -10.16
CA SER A 261 -17.42 2.91 -10.84
C SER A 261 -16.01 2.41 -11.16
N GLU A 262 -15.62 1.20 -10.72
CA GLU A 262 -14.85 0.18 -11.47
C GLU A 262 -14.56 -1.04 -10.55
N PHE A 263 -14.12 -0.81 -9.29
CA PHE A 263 -13.86 -1.85 -8.29
C PHE A 263 -14.29 -1.39 -6.88
N ALA A 264 -14.86 -2.28 -6.06
CA ALA A 264 -15.11 -2.02 -4.64
C ALA A 264 -14.56 -3.15 -3.78
N GLU A 265 -13.85 -2.79 -2.72
CA GLU A 265 -13.38 -3.71 -1.69
C GLU A 265 -14.33 -3.65 -0.50
N VAL A 266 -14.86 -4.82 -0.14
CA VAL A 266 -15.74 -5.01 1.00
C VAL A 266 -14.99 -5.78 2.06
N SER A 267 -14.69 -5.14 3.19
CA SER A 267 -13.95 -5.75 4.29
C SER A 267 -14.82 -5.93 5.53
N THR A 268 -14.86 -7.12 6.11
CA THR A 268 -15.50 -7.36 7.41
C THR A 268 -14.57 -8.11 8.35
N GLU A 269 -14.59 -7.73 9.62
CA GLU A 269 -13.96 -8.48 10.70
C GLU A 269 -14.85 -9.67 11.10
N ILE A 270 -14.22 -10.75 11.54
CA ILE A 270 -14.89 -11.98 11.95
C ILE A 270 -14.42 -12.38 13.35
N VAL A 271 -15.36 -12.45 14.30
CA VAL A 271 -15.14 -12.90 15.69
C VAL A 271 -16.07 -14.07 15.98
N ASP A 272 -15.57 -15.10 16.65
CA ASP A 272 -16.32 -16.33 16.99
C ASP A 272 -17.02 -17.00 15.79
N GLY A 273 -16.37 -16.98 14.63
CA GLY A 273 -16.85 -17.63 13.40
C GLY A 273 -17.99 -16.90 12.69
N ARG A 274 -18.40 -15.72 13.16
CA ARG A 274 -19.43 -14.88 12.55
C ARG A 274 -18.85 -13.53 12.16
N ALA A 275 -19.24 -13.04 10.98
CA ALA A 275 -18.94 -11.66 10.62
C ALA A 275 -19.53 -10.73 11.69
N THR A 276 -18.65 -10.11 12.47
CA THR A 276 -18.97 -9.23 13.58
C THR A 276 -18.14 -7.99 13.38
N GLY A 277 -18.80 -6.89 13.04
CA GLY A 277 -18.13 -5.63 12.82
C GLY A 277 -18.86 -4.70 11.85
N ALA A 278 -18.37 -3.47 11.79
CA ALA A 278 -18.79 -2.50 10.79
C ALA A 278 -18.16 -2.90 9.44
N THR A 279 -18.95 -3.51 8.55
CA THR A 279 -18.47 -3.78 7.20
C THR A 279 -18.16 -2.47 6.49
N THR A 280 -16.94 -2.36 5.98
CA THR A 280 -16.50 -1.17 5.26
C THR A 280 -16.46 -1.45 3.77
N MET A 281 -17.02 -0.54 2.97
CA MET A 281 -16.86 -0.55 1.52
C MET A 281 -15.96 0.60 1.10
N ARG A 282 -14.89 0.29 0.38
CA ARG A 282 -13.90 1.26 -0.11
C ARG A 282 -13.76 1.11 -1.62
N ASN A 283 -13.50 2.21 -2.30
CA ASN A 283 -12.98 2.17 -3.67
C ASN A 283 -11.51 2.59 -3.60
N PRO A 284 -10.58 1.62 -3.46
CA PRO A 284 -9.16 1.93 -3.37
C PRO A 284 -8.66 2.48 -4.70
N GLU A 285 -7.74 3.42 -4.63
CA GLU A 285 -7.05 3.86 -5.83
C GLU A 285 -6.09 2.75 -6.31
N PRO A 286 -5.97 2.55 -7.63
CA PRO A 286 -5.14 1.47 -8.18
C PRO A 286 -3.65 1.66 -7.91
N ARG A 287 -3.23 2.87 -7.51
CA ARG A 287 -1.86 3.18 -7.14
C ARG A 287 -1.84 3.89 -5.80
N PRO A 288 -0.88 3.54 -4.93
CA PRO A 288 -0.68 4.27 -3.70
C PRO A 288 -0.24 5.72 -4.00
N ARG A 289 -0.56 6.63 -3.08
CA ARG A 289 -0.12 8.03 -3.06
C ARG A 289 1.26 8.21 -2.44
N LEU A 290 1.86 7.15 -1.93
CA LEU A 290 3.26 7.14 -1.51
C LEU A 290 3.69 5.69 -1.55
N ASP A 291 4.82 5.40 -2.20
CA ASP A 291 5.39 4.05 -2.23
C ASP A 291 6.92 4.15 -2.27
N TRP A 292 7.52 4.37 -1.10
CA TRP A 292 8.95 4.56 -0.97
C TRP A 292 9.59 3.27 -0.50
N THR A 293 10.12 2.53 -1.45
CA THR A 293 10.81 1.26 -1.22
C THR A 293 12.26 1.51 -0.84
N ILE A 294 12.69 0.91 0.26
CA ILE A 294 14.05 0.87 0.75
C ILE A 294 14.61 -0.50 0.41
N VAL A 295 15.68 -0.51 -0.38
CA VAL A 295 16.37 -1.72 -0.82
C VAL A 295 17.60 -1.92 0.04
N ALA A 296 17.75 -3.11 0.63
CA ALA A 296 18.83 -3.42 1.55
C ALA A 296 19.64 -4.65 1.09
N PRO A 297 20.59 -4.48 0.16
CA PRO A 297 21.30 -5.60 -0.47
C PRO A 297 22.07 -6.54 0.48
N ASP A 298 22.49 -6.03 1.64
CA ASP A 298 23.19 -6.76 2.72
C ASP A 298 22.24 -7.37 3.78
N ARG A 299 20.93 -7.36 3.49
CA ARG A 299 19.85 -7.90 4.31
C ARG A 299 19.05 -8.91 3.50
N HIS A 300 18.16 -9.67 4.12
CA HIS A 300 17.27 -10.61 3.42
C HIS A 300 15.96 -9.97 2.97
N PHE A 301 15.49 -8.98 3.75
CA PHE A 301 14.24 -8.28 3.51
C PHE A 301 14.46 -6.83 3.11
N ASP A 302 13.60 -6.34 2.24
CA ASP A 302 13.41 -4.94 1.89
C ASP A 302 12.10 -4.45 2.52
N TRP A 303 11.89 -3.14 2.55
CA TRP A 303 10.66 -2.59 3.09
C TRP A 303 10.20 -1.35 2.34
N ASN A 304 8.93 -0.96 2.48
CA ASN A 304 8.46 0.33 1.98
C ASN A 304 7.64 1.10 2.99
N LEU A 305 7.65 2.42 2.89
CA LEU A 305 6.59 3.28 3.43
C LEU A 305 5.54 3.45 2.33
N ARG A 306 4.32 3.01 2.60
CA ARG A 306 3.19 3.11 1.67
C ARG A 306 2.06 3.94 2.25
N VAL A 307 1.51 4.86 1.46
CA VAL A 307 0.25 5.55 1.75
C VAL A 307 -0.75 5.25 0.65
N SER A 308 -1.75 4.45 0.96
CA SER A 308 -2.86 4.13 0.06
C SER A 308 -4.00 5.13 0.23
N ALA A 309 -4.71 5.44 -0.86
CA ALA A 309 -5.88 6.30 -0.84
C ALA A 309 -7.12 5.52 -1.28
N SER A 310 -8.26 5.83 -0.68
CA SER A 310 -9.54 5.24 -1.04
C SER A 310 -10.69 6.24 -0.91
N ASP A 311 -11.71 6.09 -1.74
CA ASP A 311 -12.99 6.74 -1.49
C ASP A 311 -13.72 6.00 -0.38
N ARG A 312 -14.27 6.78 0.58
CA ARG A 312 -15.26 6.24 1.51
C ARG A 312 -16.57 6.09 0.76
N VAL A 313 -17.07 4.86 0.61
CA VAL A 313 -18.44 4.69 0.11
C VAL A 313 -19.39 4.70 1.31
N ILE A 314 -20.28 5.68 1.31
CA ILE A 314 -21.14 5.99 2.46
C ILE A 314 -22.35 5.04 2.51
N ASP A 315 -22.84 4.58 1.34
CA ASP A 315 -24.01 3.71 1.25
C ASP A 315 -23.66 2.35 0.64
N MET A 316 -23.89 1.30 1.41
CA MET A 316 -23.75 -0.09 0.97
C MET A 316 -25.08 -0.59 0.40
N SER A 317 -25.07 -1.14 -0.81
CA SER A 317 -26.30 -1.65 -1.40
C SER A 317 -26.81 -2.89 -0.63
N PRO A 318 -28.13 -3.13 -0.60
CA PRO A 318 -28.69 -4.32 0.05
C PRO A 318 -28.14 -5.63 -0.49
N ASP A 319 -27.80 -5.66 -1.78
CA ASP A 319 -27.21 -6.84 -2.43
C ASP A 319 -25.80 -7.15 -1.89
N ILE A 320 -25.01 -6.12 -1.57
CA ILE A 320 -23.68 -6.28 -0.94
C ILE A 320 -23.84 -6.73 0.51
N GLN A 321 -24.80 -6.16 1.24
CA GLN A 321 -25.12 -6.62 2.60
C GLN A 321 -25.53 -8.09 2.61
N ALA A 322 -26.36 -8.52 1.67
CA ALA A 322 -26.76 -9.91 1.52
C ALA A 322 -25.57 -10.82 1.14
N LEU A 323 -24.64 -10.33 0.33
CA LEU A 323 -23.39 -11.04 -0.01
C LEU A 323 -22.57 -11.32 1.25
N ILE A 324 -22.37 -10.32 2.11
CA ILE A 324 -21.60 -10.45 3.36
C ILE A 324 -22.31 -11.37 4.36
N GLN A 325 -23.64 -11.22 4.53
CA GLN A 325 -24.44 -12.07 5.42
C GLN A 325 -24.44 -13.54 5.00
N GLY A 326 -24.17 -13.82 3.72
CA GLY A 326 -24.01 -15.17 3.19
C GLY A 326 -22.70 -15.85 3.58
N VAL A 327 -21.78 -15.13 4.24
CA VAL A 327 -20.46 -15.63 4.64
C VAL A 327 -20.48 -16.12 6.08
N SER A 328 -19.96 -17.32 6.29
CA SER A 328 -19.72 -17.91 7.62
C SER A 328 -18.37 -18.61 7.62
N LEU A 329 -17.65 -18.57 8.75
CA LEU A 329 -16.47 -19.40 8.93
C LEU A 329 -16.88 -20.72 9.60
N HIS A 330 -16.30 -21.83 9.14
CA HIS A 330 -16.21 -23.03 9.95
C HIS A 330 -14.97 -22.85 10.84
N SER A 331 -15.14 -22.76 12.16
CA SER A 331 -14.01 -22.77 13.08
C SER A 331 -14.24 -23.77 14.22
N GLN A 332 -13.24 -24.63 14.42
CA GLN A 332 -12.76 -24.95 15.77
C GLN A 332 -11.61 -23.96 16.04
N ALA A 333 -11.77 -23.18 17.12
CA ALA A 333 -10.80 -22.26 17.72
C ALA A 333 -10.03 -21.26 16.81
N ILE A 334 -10.49 -20.00 16.80
CA ILE A 334 -9.69 -18.80 16.43
C ILE A 334 -8.48 -18.60 17.37
N ASN A 335 -8.37 -19.41 18.42
CA ASN A 335 -7.42 -19.28 19.54
C ASN A 335 -6.19 -20.20 19.45
N GLY A 336 -5.88 -20.76 18.27
CA GLY A 336 -4.63 -21.52 18.09
C GLY A 336 -3.40 -20.61 18.26
N GLU A 337 -2.30 -21.15 18.80
CA GLU A 337 -1.05 -20.42 19.03
C GLU A 337 -0.31 -20.05 17.72
N GLY A 338 -0.68 -20.68 16.59
CA GLY A 338 -0.13 -20.38 15.26
C GLY A 338 -1.17 -20.41 14.14
N PHE A 339 -0.68 -20.44 12.89
CA PHE A 339 -1.48 -20.51 11.67
C PHE A 339 -1.74 -21.95 11.21
N ALA A 340 -1.40 -22.97 12.00
CA ALA A 340 -1.70 -24.37 11.68
C ALA A 340 -3.22 -24.63 11.48
N ASP A 341 -4.08 -23.95 12.24
CA ASP A 341 -5.54 -24.10 12.22
C ASP A 341 -6.24 -22.85 11.65
N LEU A 342 -5.88 -22.43 10.44
CA LEU A 342 -6.55 -21.31 9.77
C LEU A 342 -8.06 -21.57 9.65
N PRO A 343 -8.91 -20.58 10.00
CA PRO A 343 -10.33 -20.73 9.83
C PRO A 343 -10.66 -20.89 8.34
N LYS A 344 -11.63 -21.77 8.04
CA LYS A 344 -12.06 -22.05 6.67
C LYS A 344 -13.37 -21.33 6.37
N LEU A 345 -13.45 -20.67 5.22
CA LEU A 345 -14.72 -20.15 4.73
C LEU A 345 -15.66 -21.31 4.41
N ALA A 346 -16.90 -21.22 4.91
CA ALA A 346 -17.97 -22.09 4.45
C ALA A 346 -18.26 -21.82 2.97
N PRO A 347 -18.74 -22.83 2.21
CA PRO A 347 -19.28 -22.59 0.89
C PRO A 347 -20.31 -21.47 0.94
N LEU A 348 -20.01 -20.38 0.25
CA LEU A 348 -20.79 -19.16 0.31
C LEU A 348 -22.11 -19.36 -0.44
N ARG A 349 -23.23 -18.92 0.14
CA ARG A 349 -24.53 -19.06 -0.54
C ARG A 349 -24.55 -18.14 -1.78
N PRO A 350 -25.01 -18.64 -2.95
CA PRO A 350 -25.01 -17.83 -4.16
C PRO A 350 -25.87 -16.56 -3.99
N ALA A 351 -25.22 -15.41 -3.90
CA ALA A 351 -25.90 -14.11 -3.99
C ALA A 351 -25.99 -13.69 -5.46
N ARG A 352 -26.92 -12.77 -5.78
CA ARG A 352 -27.02 -12.19 -7.14
C ARG A 352 -25.69 -11.58 -7.62
N LEU A 353 -24.92 -11.02 -6.69
CA LEU A 353 -23.62 -10.41 -6.95
C LEU A 353 -22.44 -11.40 -6.97
N ALA A 354 -22.63 -12.68 -6.63
CA ALA A 354 -21.53 -13.66 -6.59
C ALA A 354 -20.78 -13.75 -7.93
N LYS A 355 -21.49 -13.62 -9.06
CA LYS A 355 -20.91 -13.62 -10.41
C LYS A 355 -20.08 -12.36 -10.74
N LYS A 356 -20.18 -11.31 -9.94
CA LYS A 356 -19.44 -10.05 -10.10
C LYS A 356 -18.25 -9.94 -9.15
N VAL A 357 -18.10 -10.90 -8.22
CA VAL A 357 -16.92 -11.00 -7.38
C VAL A 357 -15.78 -11.51 -8.25
N VAL A 358 -14.70 -10.75 -8.32
CA VAL A 358 -13.50 -11.06 -9.11
C VAL A 358 -12.51 -11.84 -8.26
N GLU A 359 -12.41 -11.49 -6.98
CA GLU A 359 -11.50 -12.08 -6.01
C GLU A 359 -12.17 -12.10 -4.64
N THR A 360 -11.96 -13.18 -3.90
CA THR A 360 -12.25 -13.30 -2.48
C THR A 360 -10.95 -13.60 -1.76
N SER A 361 -10.70 -12.93 -0.65
CA SER A 361 -9.52 -13.21 0.18
C SER A 361 -9.86 -13.19 1.66
N LEU A 362 -9.26 -14.10 2.42
CA LEU A 362 -9.33 -14.17 3.87
C LEU A 362 -7.94 -13.92 4.45
N LYS A 363 -7.74 -12.75 5.08
CA LYS A 363 -6.51 -12.39 5.79
C LYS A 363 -6.67 -12.77 7.26
N ASN A 364 -5.83 -13.65 7.76
CA ASN A 364 -5.75 -14.02 9.17
C ASN A 364 -4.47 -13.41 9.72
N SER A 365 -4.58 -12.65 10.79
CA SER A 365 -3.47 -11.85 11.32
C SER A 365 -3.25 -12.10 12.80
N ARG A 366 -2.00 -11.96 13.21
CA ARG A 366 -1.53 -11.84 14.59
C ARG A 366 -0.91 -10.46 14.75
N MET A 367 -1.41 -9.71 15.71
CA MET A 367 -0.96 -8.34 15.99
C MET A 367 -0.07 -8.38 17.23
N LEU A 368 1.18 -7.95 17.06
CA LEU A 368 2.22 -7.90 18.09
C LEU A 368 2.55 -6.43 18.39
N HIS A 369 2.56 -6.06 19.66
CA HIS A 369 2.94 -4.70 20.06
C HIS A 369 4.46 -4.58 20.12
N ILE A 370 4.99 -3.55 19.46
CA ILE A 370 6.42 -3.22 19.50
C ILE A 370 6.73 -2.46 20.80
N ALA A 371 7.92 -2.67 21.36
CA ALA A 371 8.35 -2.08 22.63
C ALA A 371 8.15 -0.55 22.64
N ASP A 372 7.33 -0.06 23.59
CA ASP A 372 6.75 1.31 23.73
C ASP A 372 5.26 1.47 23.35
N GLY A 373 4.68 0.47 22.69
CA GLY A 373 3.25 0.36 22.38
C GLY A 373 2.74 1.31 21.28
N GLN A 374 3.60 2.10 20.65
CA GLN A 374 3.17 3.07 19.62
C GLN A 374 2.91 2.41 18.27
N TYR A 375 3.57 1.29 18.01
CA TYR A 375 3.51 0.56 16.75
C TYR A 375 3.07 -0.89 16.96
N VAL A 376 2.44 -1.43 15.93
CA VAL A 376 2.02 -2.83 15.87
C VAL A 376 2.64 -3.48 14.65
N ALA A 377 3.23 -4.66 14.83
CA ALA A 377 3.61 -5.58 13.79
C ALA A 377 2.45 -6.56 13.54
N GLU A 378 1.92 -6.58 12.32
CA GLU A 378 0.87 -7.49 11.88
C GLU A 378 1.48 -8.57 10.98
N VAL A 379 1.68 -9.76 11.53
CA VAL A 379 2.00 -10.96 10.74
C VAL A 379 0.70 -11.57 10.26
N SER A 380 0.61 -11.90 8.97
CA SER A 380 -0.63 -12.42 8.42
C SER A 380 -0.45 -13.51 7.39
N VAL A 381 -1.40 -14.46 7.36
CA VAL A 381 -1.58 -15.44 6.29
C VAL A 381 -2.88 -15.15 5.55
N THR A 382 -2.76 -14.95 4.24
CA THR A 382 -3.87 -14.65 3.34
C THR A 382 -4.18 -15.85 2.45
N GLN A 383 -5.42 -16.29 2.49
CA GLN A 383 -5.99 -17.26 1.55
C GLN A 383 -6.73 -16.48 0.45
N ARG A 384 -6.50 -16.80 -0.83
CA ARG A 384 -7.10 -16.11 -1.96
C ARG A 384 -7.76 -17.08 -2.93
N TRP A 385 -8.99 -16.76 -3.33
CA TRP A 385 -9.78 -17.48 -4.32
C TRP A 385 -10.11 -16.58 -5.50
N LYS A 386 -10.14 -17.16 -6.69
CA LYS A 386 -10.63 -16.46 -7.88
C LYS A 386 -12.15 -16.46 -7.88
N GLY A 387 -12.74 -15.27 -7.77
CA GLY A 387 -14.18 -15.08 -7.68
C GLY A 387 -14.74 -15.40 -6.30
N PHE A 388 -16.01 -15.81 -6.25
CA PHE A 388 -16.75 -16.07 -5.00
C PHE A 388 -16.71 -17.54 -4.55
N ASP A 389 -16.23 -18.44 -5.41
CA ASP A 389 -16.24 -19.88 -5.12
C ASP A 389 -15.04 -20.28 -4.26
N VAL A 390 -15.29 -20.39 -2.96
CA VAL A 390 -14.31 -20.82 -1.95
C VAL A 390 -14.02 -22.32 -1.94
N THR A 391 -14.65 -23.10 -2.83
CA THR A 391 -14.33 -24.54 -3.02
C THR A 391 -13.22 -24.78 -4.04
N SER A 392 -12.86 -23.74 -4.82
CA SER A 392 -11.77 -23.79 -5.77
C SER A 392 -10.39 -23.78 -5.09
N PRO A 393 -9.31 -24.22 -5.78
CA PRO A 393 -7.95 -24.12 -5.25
C PRO A 393 -7.62 -22.69 -4.86
N GLN A 394 -7.02 -22.53 -3.68
CA GLN A 394 -6.66 -21.23 -3.12
C GLN A 394 -5.15 -21.00 -3.18
N GLU A 395 -4.77 -19.74 -3.39
CA GLU A 395 -3.40 -19.29 -3.22
C GLU A 395 -3.21 -18.89 -1.75
N PHE A 396 -2.08 -19.33 -1.17
CA PHE A 396 -1.66 -18.95 0.16
C PHE A 396 -0.46 -18.02 0.07
N THR A 397 -0.51 -16.94 0.84
CA THR A 397 0.63 -16.03 0.98
C THR A 397 0.70 -15.52 2.40
N TRP A 398 1.89 -15.35 2.96
CA TRP A 398 2.09 -14.61 4.18
C TRP A 398 2.68 -13.22 3.92
N GLY A 399 2.61 -12.35 4.93
CA GLY A 399 3.22 -11.03 4.90
C GLY A 399 3.30 -10.40 6.27
N LEU A 400 4.14 -9.37 6.38
CA LEU A 400 4.34 -8.58 7.59
C LEU A 400 4.18 -7.10 7.27
N GLU A 401 3.32 -6.44 8.05
CA GLU A 401 3.06 -5.01 7.98
C GLU A 401 3.32 -4.37 9.35
N VAL A 402 3.83 -3.15 9.39
CA VAL A 402 3.99 -2.36 10.62
C VAL A 402 3.23 -1.04 10.50
N TYR A 403 2.52 -0.66 11.54
CA TYR A 403 1.80 0.60 11.58
C TYR A 403 1.62 1.17 12.97
N GLY A 404 1.53 2.50 13.05
CA GLY A 404 1.19 3.20 14.29
C GLY A 404 -0.28 2.94 14.67
N VAL A 405 -0.53 2.64 15.95
CA VAL A 405 -1.88 2.36 16.47
C VAL A 405 -2.84 3.53 16.21
N HIS A 406 -2.31 4.76 16.25
CA HIS A 406 -3.03 6.01 16.03
C HIS A 406 -3.11 6.42 14.56
N TRP A 407 -2.39 5.78 13.63
CA TRP A 407 -2.25 6.27 12.26
C TRP A 407 -3.58 6.35 11.53
N ASP A 408 -4.43 5.31 11.61
CA ASP A 408 -5.69 5.28 10.84
C ASP A 408 -6.61 6.49 11.17
N GLU A 409 -6.61 6.93 12.42
CA GLU A 409 -7.31 8.15 12.87
C GLU A 409 -6.50 9.40 12.51
N ALA A 410 -5.23 9.47 12.88
CA ALA A 410 -4.40 10.66 12.74
C ALA A 410 -4.20 11.08 11.28
N VAL A 411 -3.95 10.13 10.36
CA VAL A 411 -3.83 10.46 8.93
C VAL A 411 -5.13 10.92 8.31
N ASN A 412 -6.28 10.77 8.97
CA ASN A 412 -7.58 11.20 8.47
C ASN A 412 -8.24 12.30 9.32
N SER A 413 -7.61 12.73 10.41
CA SER A 413 -8.11 13.80 11.27
C SER A 413 -8.22 15.11 10.51
N VAL A 414 -9.36 15.80 10.66
CA VAL A 414 -9.66 17.06 9.98
C VAL A 414 -9.56 18.21 10.99
N GLY A 415 -8.90 19.30 10.60
CA GLY A 415 -8.74 20.48 11.44
C GLY A 415 -10.08 21.17 11.76
N ALA A 416 -10.04 22.12 12.69
CA ALA A 416 -11.23 22.87 13.14
C ALA A 416 -11.93 23.66 12.01
N ASP A 417 -11.22 23.97 10.92
CA ASP A 417 -11.76 24.64 9.74
C ASP A 417 -12.51 23.69 8.79
N GLY A 418 -12.43 22.37 9.01
CA GLY A 418 -13.14 21.33 8.27
C GLY A 418 -12.64 21.12 6.83
N ARG A 419 -11.61 21.84 6.39
CA ARG A 419 -11.21 21.89 4.97
C ARG A 419 -10.00 21.03 4.64
N ARG A 420 -9.09 20.86 5.59
CA ARG A 420 -7.85 20.10 5.40
C ARG A 420 -7.62 19.15 6.57
N ARG A 421 -6.87 18.10 6.28
CA ARG A 421 -6.37 17.24 7.34
C ARG A 421 -5.37 17.98 8.20
N ASP A 422 -5.40 17.68 9.49
CA ASP A 422 -4.47 18.23 10.46
C ASP A 422 -3.61 17.10 11.05
N TRP A 423 -2.43 16.92 10.45
CA TRP A 423 -1.41 16.00 10.95
C TRP A 423 -0.57 16.61 12.09
N GLY A 424 -0.96 17.80 12.56
CA GLY A 424 -0.30 18.53 13.63
C GLY A 424 0.95 19.27 13.14
N PRO A 425 1.40 20.28 13.92
CA PRO A 425 2.61 21.02 13.60
C PRO A 425 3.81 20.07 13.56
N ARG A 426 4.61 20.15 12.48
CA ARG A 426 5.77 19.26 12.27
C ARG A 426 5.41 17.77 12.32
N LEU A 427 4.18 17.41 11.95
CA LEU A 427 3.70 16.02 11.83
C LEU A 427 3.64 15.26 13.17
N VAL A 428 3.50 15.97 14.29
CA VAL A 428 3.48 15.38 15.64
C VAL A 428 2.33 14.39 15.87
N ASN A 429 1.23 14.51 15.12
CA ASN A 429 0.13 13.54 15.24
C ASN A 429 0.43 12.23 14.49
N ILE A 430 1.38 12.21 13.55
CA ILE A 430 1.76 10.99 12.81
C ILE A 430 2.95 10.31 13.50
N TRP A 431 3.99 11.08 13.83
CA TRP A 431 5.11 10.61 14.64
C TRP A 431 5.08 11.36 15.98
N PRO A 432 4.54 10.75 17.04
CA PRO A 432 4.40 11.38 18.36
C PRO A 432 5.75 11.49 19.07
N GLY A 433 5.83 12.44 20.01
CA GLY A 433 7.04 12.70 20.80
C GLY A 433 7.38 14.19 20.89
N SER A 434 8.39 14.52 21.70
CA SER A 434 8.93 15.87 21.80
C SER A 434 9.96 16.15 20.69
N GLY A 435 10.39 17.41 20.55
CA GLY A 435 11.50 17.77 19.67
C GLY A 435 11.14 18.07 18.20
N THR A 436 12.15 17.93 17.35
CA THR A 436 12.08 18.07 15.89
C THR A 436 11.50 16.81 15.23
N LEU A 437 11.11 16.89 13.95
CA LEU A 437 10.68 15.70 13.22
C LEU A 437 11.81 14.67 13.12
N GLU A 438 13.05 15.13 12.91
CA GLU A 438 14.24 14.28 12.81
C GLU A 438 14.48 13.46 14.09
N GLU A 439 14.36 14.09 15.26
CA GLU A 439 14.47 13.43 16.56
C GLU A 439 13.39 12.35 16.77
N ARG A 440 12.20 12.53 16.20
CA ARG A 440 11.10 11.54 16.26
C ARG A 440 11.19 10.45 15.21
N LEU A 441 11.78 10.73 14.04
CA LEU A 441 12.00 9.74 12.99
C LEU A 441 13.12 8.76 13.35
N ARG A 442 14.11 9.19 14.13
CA ARG A 442 15.21 8.33 14.58
C ARG A 442 14.75 7.05 15.31
N PRO A 443 13.96 7.12 16.40
CA PRO A 443 13.47 5.91 17.07
C PRO A 443 12.53 5.08 16.17
N PHE A 444 11.75 5.74 15.31
CA PHE A 444 10.92 5.04 14.32
C PHE A 444 11.75 4.18 13.35
N PHE A 445 12.80 4.74 12.75
CA PHE A 445 13.66 3.97 11.85
C PHE A 445 14.48 2.90 12.57
N HIS A 446 14.85 3.14 13.83
CA HIS A 446 15.48 2.10 14.66
C HIS A 446 14.57 0.88 14.80
N CYS A 447 13.31 1.10 15.15
CA CYS A 447 12.28 0.06 15.25
C CYS A 447 12.11 -0.73 13.93
N ILE A 448 12.08 -0.05 12.78
CA ILE A 448 11.98 -0.75 11.48
C ILE A 448 13.22 -1.62 11.21
N LEU A 449 14.42 -1.16 11.56
CA LEU A 449 15.66 -1.92 11.38
C LEU A 449 15.80 -3.08 12.38
N GLU A 450 15.27 -2.94 13.60
CA GLU A 450 15.18 -4.05 14.56
C GLU A 450 14.30 -5.17 14.01
N ILE A 451 13.11 -4.83 13.50
CA ILE A 451 12.20 -5.81 12.88
C ILE A 451 12.86 -6.45 11.65
N GLN A 452 13.54 -5.66 10.81
CA GLN A 452 14.30 -6.20 9.67
C GLN A 452 15.39 -7.18 10.14
N GLY A 453 16.10 -6.87 11.22
CA GLY A 453 17.12 -7.74 11.80
C GLY A 453 16.57 -9.06 12.31
N VAL A 454 15.40 -9.04 12.97
CA VAL A 454 14.70 -10.27 13.40
C VAL A 454 14.31 -11.14 12.20
N LEU A 455 13.83 -10.53 11.11
CA LEU A 455 13.49 -11.27 9.89
C LEU A 455 14.71 -11.84 9.18
N ASP A 456 15.87 -11.18 9.27
CA ASP A 456 17.10 -11.73 8.70
C ASP A 456 17.52 -13.00 9.43
N ALA A 457 17.32 -13.09 10.75
CA ALA A 457 17.63 -14.29 11.52
C ALA A 457 16.76 -15.48 11.10
N LEU A 458 15.50 -15.23 10.74
CA LEU A 458 14.59 -16.25 10.21
C LEU A 458 15.08 -16.87 8.88
N ASP A 459 15.77 -16.11 8.04
CA ASP A 459 16.35 -16.61 6.79
C ASP A 459 17.70 -17.31 7.03
N ALA A 460 18.45 -16.95 8.08
CA ALA A 460 19.74 -17.58 8.40
C ALA A 460 19.60 -18.99 9.00
N GLU A 461 18.56 -19.24 9.80
CA GLU A 461 18.28 -20.59 10.36
C GLU A 461 17.99 -21.64 9.25
N GLU A 462 17.50 -21.21 8.09
CA GLU A 462 17.19 -22.09 6.94
C GLU A 462 18.45 -22.43 6.13
N ASP A 463 19.33 -21.44 5.89
CA ASP A 463 20.61 -21.66 5.22
C ASP A 463 21.50 -22.66 6.01
N GLU A 464 21.35 -22.73 7.34
CA GLU A 464 22.06 -23.71 8.20
C GLU A 464 21.42 -25.12 8.16
N GLU A 465 20.09 -25.24 8.16
CA GLU A 465 19.38 -26.54 8.06
C GLU A 465 19.60 -27.22 6.69
N ASP A 466 19.61 -26.45 5.59
CA ASP A 466 19.86 -26.97 4.24
C ASP A 466 21.33 -27.45 4.08
N GLU A 467 22.30 -26.82 4.75
CA GLU A 467 23.71 -27.25 4.75
C GLU A 467 23.93 -28.55 5.56
N GLU A 468 23.23 -28.73 6.69
CA GLU A 468 23.31 -29.96 7.50
C GLU A 468 22.70 -31.18 6.77
N ASP A 469 21.57 -31.01 6.09
CA ASP A 469 20.92 -32.07 5.30
C ASP A 469 21.77 -32.51 4.08
N GLU A 470 22.49 -31.58 3.44
CA GLU A 470 23.43 -31.92 2.35
C GLU A 470 24.69 -32.66 2.86
N GLU A 471 25.20 -32.36 4.05
CA GLU A 471 26.32 -33.08 4.65
C GLU A 471 25.96 -34.51 5.06
N ASP A 472 24.74 -34.75 5.54
CA ASP A 472 24.25 -36.07 5.92
C ASP A 472 23.97 -36.98 4.70
N GLU A 473 23.47 -36.45 3.57
CA GLU A 473 23.31 -37.24 2.32
C GLU A 473 24.67 -37.66 1.71
N VAL A 474 25.72 -36.85 1.88
CA VAL A 474 27.08 -37.19 1.43
C VAL A 474 27.74 -38.19 2.38
N GLY A 475 27.41 -38.15 3.67
CA GLY A 475 27.85 -39.11 4.70
C GLY A 475 27.31 -40.53 4.49
N GLU A 476 26.04 -40.69 4.11
CA GLU A 476 25.44 -42.01 3.90
C GLU A 476 25.87 -42.70 2.59
N SER A 477 26.38 -41.95 1.60
CA SER A 477 26.89 -42.54 0.35
C SER A 477 28.29 -43.16 0.49
N SER A 478 29.01 -42.87 1.57
CA SER A 478 30.38 -43.39 1.78
C SER A 478 30.45 -44.76 2.45
N ASP A 479 29.35 -45.28 3.01
CA ASP A 479 29.35 -46.53 3.80
C ASP A 479 28.88 -47.78 3.02
N LEU A 480 28.67 -47.69 1.70
CA LEU A 480 28.28 -48.82 0.84
C LEU A 480 29.40 -49.39 -0.04
N LEU A 481 30.66 -49.09 0.26
CA LEU A 481 31.82 -49.69 -0.43
C LEU A 481 32.85 -50.27 0.57
N ILE A 482 32.52 -51.41 1.20
CA ILE A 482 33.50 -52.40 1.65
C ILE A 482 33.03 -53.81 1.31
#